data_AF-A0AAE9ZC81-F1
#
_entry.id   AF-A0AAE9ZC81-F1
#
_cell.length_a   1.000
_cell.length_b   1.000
_cell.length_c   1.000
_cell.angle_alpha   90.00
_cell.angle_beta   90.00
_cell.angle_gamma   90.00
#
_symmetry.space_group_name_H-M   'P 1'
#
loop_
_entity.id
_entity.type
_entity.pdbx_description
1 polymer ?
#
loop_
_entity_poly.entity_id
_entity_poly.type
_entity_poly.pdbx_seq_one_letter_code
_entity_poly.pdbx_strand_id
1 'polypeptide(L)'
;MSLIAVVLTQIFTVASAQEYDPYAPPEVIDAPSCVCPATTERPDVIFSGFVIDAEVTLGSDRRSVEDRMATIFDVKWSNNGEIEGRTRLWHTTLDATCGVTFDYGKKYSVAARWLDGDLETDRCLMEAAD
;
A
#
# COMPACT_ATOMS: atom_id res chain seq x y z
N MET A 1 -19.82 3.09 -69.08
CA MET A 1 -19.32 2.23 -67.98
C MET A 1 -18.55 3.13 -67.03
N SER A 2 -19.18 3.55 -65.92
CA SER A 2 -18.60 4.48 -64.93
C SER A 2 -17.94 3.68 -63.81
N LEU A 3 -16.67 3.98 -63.53
CA LEU A 3 -15.92 3.43 -62.39
C LEU A 3 -16.34 4.13 -61.08
N ILE A 4 -16.65 3.33 -60.07
CA ILE A 4 -16.92 3.76 -58.69
C ILE A 4 -15.59 3.80 -57.94
N ALA A 5 -15.18 4.98 -57.48
CA ALA A 5 -14.04 5.14 -56.58
C ALA A 5 -14.51 4.94 -55.13
N VAL A 6 -13.98 3.92 -54.46
CA VAL A 6 -14.20 3.68 -53.03
C VAL A 6 -13.16 4.47 -52.25
N VAL A 7 -13.60 5.46 -51.49
CA VAL A 7 -12.76 6.25 -50.57
C VAL A 7 -12.72 5.51 -49.23
N LEU A 8 -11.56 4.94 -48.89
CA LEU A 8 -11.31 4.34 -47.58
C LEU A 8 -10.93 5.45 -46.59
N THR A 9 -11.82 5.77 -45.65
CA THR A 9 -11.52 6.67 -44.53
C THR A 9 -10.92 5.84 -43.39
N GLN A 10 -9.62 5.98 -43.14
CA GLN A 10 -8.95 5.35 -42.01
C GLN A 10 -9.25 6.12 -40.72
N ILE A 11 -9.85 5.43 -39.75
CA ILE A 11 -10.10 5.95 -38.40
C ILE A 11 -8.84 5.67 -37.57
N PHE A 12 -8.14 6.71 -37.13
CA PHE A 12 -7.04 6.59 -36.18
C PHE A 12 -7.59 6.60 -34.76
N THR A 13 -7.45 5.48 -34.05
CA THR A 13 -7.71 5.39 -32.61
C THR A 13 -6.57 6.09 -31.87
N VAL A 14 -6.89 7.17 -31.16
CA VAL A 14 -5.91 7.89 -30.33
C VAL A 14 -5.80 7.15 -29.00
N ALA A 15 -4.64 6.58 -28.70
CA ALA A 15 -4.35 6.04 -27.38
C ALA A 15 -4.24 7.22 -26.38
N SER A 16 -5.04 7.21 -25.32
CA SER A 16 -4.91 8.21 -24.25
C SER A 16 -3.63 7.94 -23.47
N ALA A 17 -2.71 8.90 -23.47
CA ALA A 17 -1.58 8.89 -22.55
C ALA A 17 -2.13 8.97 -21.12
N GLN A 18 -1.81 7.99 -20.27
CA GLN A 18 -2.11 8.08 -18.84
C GLN A 18 -1.39 9.30 -18.26
N GLU A 19 -2.14 10.15 -17.57
CA GLU A 19 -1.63 11.34 -16.89
C GLU A 19 -0.76 10.88 -15.71
N TYR A 20 0.52 11.25 -15.70
CA TYR A 20 1.45 10.94 -14.62
C TYR A 20 1.08 11.79 -13.39
N ASP A 21 0.47 11.17 -12.38
CA ASP A 21 0.24 11.79 -11.08
C ASP A 21 1.41 11.48 -10.12
N PRO A 22 2.29 12.46 -9.83
CA PRO A 22 3.41 12.25 -8.90
C PRO A 22 2.98 12.00 -7.45
N TYR A 23 1.70 12.21 -7.12
CA TYR A 23 1.10 12.02 -5.81
C TYR A 23 0.21 10.78 -5.72
N ALA A 24 0.05 10.02 -6.81
CA ALA A 24 -0.61 8.73 -6.75
C ALA A 24 0.11 7.84 -5.71
N PRO A 25 -0.65 7.13 -4.85
CA PRO A 25 -0.07 6.09 -4.00
C PRO A 25 0.71 5.10 -4.88
N PRO A 26 1.98 4.79 -4.56
CA PRO A 26 2.66 3.69 -5.22
C PRO A 26 1.84 2.41 -5.01
N GLU A 27 1.80 1.56 -6.03
CA GLU A 27 1.34 0.19 -5.83
C GLU A 27 2.22 -0.47 -4.76
N VAL A 28 1.59 -1.18 -3.82
CA VAL A 28 2.33 -1.99 -2.85
C VAL A 28 3.09 -3.05 -3.65
N ILE A 29 4.42 -3.09 -3.52
CA ILE A 29 5.24 -4.02 -4.31
C ILE A 29 4.79 -5.45 -4.02
N ASP A 30 4.33 -6.13 -5.05
CA ASP A 30 3.85 -7.51 -4.96
C ASP A 30 4.99 -8.47 -4.62
N ALA A 31 4.98 -8.98 -3.39
CA ALA A 31 5.72 -10.18 -3.01
C ALA A 31 4.95 -11.44 -3.47
N PRO A 32 5.37 -12.17 -4.52
CA PRO A 32 4.57 -13.20 -5.20
C PRO A 32 4.36 -14.50 -4.40
N SER A 33 4.81 -14.56 -3.14
CA SER A 33 4.78 -15.79 -2.32
C SER A 33 3.84 -15.75 -1.13
N CYS A 34 3.26 -14.58 -0.80
CA CYS A 34 2.30 -14.49 0.28
C CYS A 34 0.98 -15.16 -0.12
N VAL A 35 0.48 -16.07 0.71
CA VAL A 35 -0.83 -16.70 0.57
C VAL A 35 -1.67 -16.33 1.78
N CYS A 36 -2.66 -15.48 1.56
CA CYS A 36 -3.56 -15.07 2.62
C CYS A 36 -4.60 -16.16 2.92
N PRO A 37 -4.86 -16.46 4.20
CA PRO A 37 -5.88 -17.42 4.56
C PRO A 37 -7.25 -16.92 4.10
N ALA A 38 -8.13 -17.82 3.64
CA ALA A 38 -9.47 -17.44 3.16
C ALA A 38 -10.34 -16.76 4.24
N THR A 39 -10.00 -16.96 5.51
CA THR A 39 -10.57 -16.23 6.64
C THR A 39 -9.62 -15.11 7.04
N THR A 40 -9.53 -14.08 6.23
CA THR A 40 -8.78 -12.89 6.63
C THR A 40 -9.55 -12.14 7.70
N GLU A 41 -8.85 -11.80 8.78
CA GLU A 41 -9.42 -10.98 9.85
C GLU A 41 -9.82 -9.62 9.30
N ARG A 42 -10.98 -9.11 9.73
CA ARG A 42 -11.43 -7.78 9.35
C ARG A 42 -10.55 -6.75 10.06
N PRO A 43 -10.07 -5.69 9.37
CA PRO A 43 -9.30 -4.64 10.02
C PRO A 43 -10.14 -3.92 11.08
N ASP A 44 -9.50 -3.56 12.20
CA ASP A 44 -10.11 -2.74 13.24
C ASP A 44 -10.27 -1.30 12.76
N VAL A 45 -9.31 -0.82 11.96
CA VAL A 45 -9.25 0.56 11.48
C VAL A 45 -8.69 0.61 10.06
N ILE A 46 -9.22 1.55 9.27
CA ILE A 46 -8.65 1.96 7.99
C ILE A 46 -8.32 3.44 8.10
N PHE A 47 -7.08 3.81 7.81
CA PHE A 47 -6.63 5.20 7.86
C PHE A 47 -5.87 5.59 6.59
N SER A 48 -5.77 6.89 6.34
CA SER A 48 -4.94 7.43 5.26
C SER A 48 -4.02 8.52 5.76
N GLY A 49 -2.76 8.48 5.35
CA GLY A 49 -1.71 9.37 5.81
C GLY A 49 -0.47 9.33 4.94
N PHE A 50 0.46 10.23 5.22
CA PHE A 50 1.77 10.28 4.55
C PHE A 50 2.82 9.56 5.38
N VAL A 51 3.70 8.80 4.75
CA VAL A 51 4.88 8.23 5.41
C VAL A 51 5.87 9.35 5.71
N ILE A 52 6.20 9.54 6.98
CA ILE A 52 7.07 10.63 7.44
C ILE A 52 8.29 10.16 8.24
N ASP A 53 8.36 8.89 8.62
CA ASP A 53 9.51 8.33 9.36
C ASP A 53 9.45 6.80 9.39
N ALA A 54 10.52 6.18 9.89
CA ALA A 54 10.54 4.76 10.22
C ALA A 54 11.37 4.49 11.49
N GLU A 55 10.98 3.49 12.26
CA GLU A 55 11.66 2.99 13.46
C GLU A 55 12.09 1.54 13.22
N VAL A 56 13.39 1.29 13.31
CA VAL A 56 13.96 -0.06 13.15
C VAL A 56 14.49 -0.56 14.48
N THR A 57 14.32 -1.85 14.73
CA THR A 57 14.90 -2.51 15.92
C THR A 57 16.18 -3.21 15.52
N LEU A 58 17.27 -2.97 16.26
CA LEU A 58 18.50 -3.72 16.07
C LEU A 58 18.42 -5.05 16.80
N GLY A 59 18.94 -6.09 16.15
CA GLY A 59 19.03 -7.42 16.75
C GLY A 59 20.02 -7.49 17.90
N SER A 60 20.06 -8.65 18.55
CA SER A 60 20.90 -8.90 19.73
C SER A 60 22.41 -8.68 19.49
N ASP A 61 22.86 -8.80 18.24
CA ASP A 61 24.24 -8.55 17.82
C ASP A 61 24.58 -7.05 17.64
N ARG A 62 23.56 -6.18 17.75
CA ARG A 62 23.60 -4.73 17.56
C ARG A 62 24.07 -4.30 16.16
N ARG A 63 23.92 -5.17 15.17
CA ARG A 63 24.34 -4.93 13.79
C ARG A 63 23.25 -5.30 12.79
N SER A 64 22.55 -6.42 13.00
CA SER A 64 21.42 -6.80 12.17
C SER A 64 20.20 -5.94 12.51
N VAL A 65 19.32 -5.77 11.52
CA VAL A 65 17.99 -5.19 11.70
C VAL A 65 17.01 -6.35 11.84
N GLU A 66 16.14 -6.29 12.85
CA GLU A 66 15.03 -7.22 13.01
C GLU A 66 13.99 -7.01 11.90
N ASP A 67 13.28 -8.07 11.52
CA ASP A 67 12.31 -8.02 10.42
C ASP A 67 11.08 -7.16 10.74
N ARG A 68 10.72 -7.08 12.03
CA ARG A 68 9.62 -6.22 12.52
C ARG A 68 10.14 -4.80 12.70
N MET A 69 9.56 -3.88 11.95
CA MET A 69 9.83 -2.45 12.04
C MET A 69 8.53 -1.67 12.11
N ALA A 70 8.62 -0.37 12.42
CA ALA A 70 7.47 0.50 12.34
C ALA A 70 7.66 1.60 11.31
N THR A 71 6.63 1.84 10.51
CA THR A 71 6.53 3.03 9.68
C THR A 71 5.70 4.08 10.42
N ILE A 72 6.15 5.32 10.43
CA ILE A 72 5.44 6.43 11.06
C ILE A 72 4.68 7.20 10.00
N PHE A 73 3.38 7.32 10.20
CA PHE A 73 2.47 8.07 9.34
C PHE A 73 2.08 9.40 9.97
N ASP A 74 1.92 10.43 9.15
CA ASP A 74 1.12 11.61 9.45
C ASP A 74 -0.31 11.36 8.94
N VAL A 75 -1.13 10.80 9.82
CA VAL A 75 -2.51 10.38 9.53
C VAL A 75 -3.40 11.59 9.36
N LYS A 76 -4.06 11.67 8.20
CA LYS A 76 -4.97 12.76 7.83
C LYS A 76 -6.44 12.39 7.97
N TRP A 77 -6.75 11.08 7.98
CA TRP A 77 -8.10 10.58 8.10
C TRP A 77 -8.08 9.13 8.62
N SER A 78 -9.09 8.75 9.41
CA SER A 78 -9.37 7.36 9.80
C SER A 78 -10.88 7.12 9.80
N ASN A 79 -11.30 5.89 9.50
CA ASN A 79 -12.72 5.53 9.38
C ASN A 79 -13.48 5.60 10.72
N ASN A 80 -12.79 5.39 11.84
CA ASN A 80 -13.36 5.47 13.19
C ASN A 80 -13.02 6.78 13.91
N GLY A 81 -12.13 7.62 13.34
CA GLY A 81 -11.70 8.89 13.95
C GLY A 81 -10.80 8.73 15.17
N GLU A 82 -10.36 7.52 15.52
CA GLU A 82 -9.54 7.26 16.71
C GLU A 82 -8.05 7.50 16.47
N ILE A 83 -7.64 7.57 15.21
CA ILE A 83 -6.23 7.70 14.80
C ILE A 83 -6.05 8.98 13.99
N GLU A 84 -5.12 9.83 14.42
CA GLU A 84 -4.76 11.09 13.78
C GLU A 84 -3.30 11.47 13.99
N GLY A 85 -2.75 12.33 13.13
CA GLY A 85 -1.41 12.88 13.27
C GLY A 85 -0.31 11.80 13.25
N ARG A 86 0.77 12.02 14.00
CA ARG A 86 1.94 11.13 14.02
C ARG A 86 1.59 9.79 14.67
N THR A 87 1.39 8.76 13.86
CA THR A 87 0.97 7.41 14.27
C THR A 87 2.03 6.39 13.89
N ARG A 88 2.36 5.50 14.82
CA ARG A 88 3.26 4.37 14.58
C ARG A 88 2.45 3.18 14.06
N LEU A 89 2.91 2.57 12.97
CA LEU A 89 2.35 1.35 12.39
C LEU A 89 3.44 0.29 12.29
N TRP A 90 3.29 -0.82 13.01
CA TRP A 90 4.20 -1.95 12.94
C TRP A 90 3.87 -2.87 11.77
N HIS A 91 4.89 -3.44 11.16
CA HIS A 91 4.78 -4.44 10.10
C HIS A 91 6.08 -5.24 9.98
N THR A 92 6.03 -6.37 9.29
CA THR A 92 7.24 -7.07 8.83
C THR A 92 7.59 -6.60 7.42
N THR A 93 8.86 -6.73 7.03
CA THR A 93 9.29 -6.50 5.64
C THR A 93 9.60 -7.78 4.88
N LEU A 94 9.42 -8.94 5.50
CA LEU A 94 9.68 -10.22 4.85
C LEU A 94 8.47 -10.67 4.03
N ASP A 95 8.71 -10.94 2.75
CA ASP A 95 7.73 -11.53 1.83
C ASP A 95 7.12 -12.83 2.37
N ALA A 96 7.95 -13.68 3.00
CA ALA A 96 7.54 -14.97 3.54
C ALA A 96 6.50 -14.88 4.66
N THR A 97 6.40 -13.71 5.31
CA THR A 97 5.42 -13.42 6.37
C THR A 97 4.40 -12.39 5.93
N CYS A 98 4.18 -12.23 4.62
CA CYS A 98 3.23 -11.26 4.08
C CYS A 98 3.55 -9.81 4.51
N GLY A 99 4.84 -9.50 4.63
CA GLY A 99 5.32 -8.17 4.96
C GLY A 99 4.92 -7.12 3.92
N VAL A 100 4.91 -5.87 4.36
CA VAL A 100 4.63 -4.71 3.52
C VAL A 100 5.73 -3.68 3.67
N THR A 101 5.93 -2.88 2.63
CA THR A 101 6.89 -1.77 2.63
C THR A 101 6.21 -0.51 2.14
N PHE A 102 6.60 0.63 2.71
CA PHE A 102 6.03 1.92 2.39
C PHE A 102 7.12 2.90 1.95
N ASP A 103 6.87 3.62 0.85
CA ASP A 103 7.81 4.61 0.35
C ASP A 103 7.68 5.93 1.12
N TYR A 104 8.82 6.48 1.51
CA TYR A 104 8.88 7.73 2.26
C TYR A 104 8.26 8.91 1.48
N GLY A 105 7.47 9.73 2.17
CA GLY A 105 6.80 10.90 1.59
C GLY A 105 5.56 10.57 0.75
N LYS A 106 5.20 9.29 0.60
CA LYS A 106 4.02 8.86 -0.14
C LYS A 106 2.80 8.72 0.76
N LYS A 107 1.62 8.93 0.16
CA LYS A 107 0.34 8.78 0.84
C LYS A 107 -0.21 7.39 0.59
N TYR A 108 -0.71 6.73 1.63
CA TYR A 108 -1.34 5.42 1.53
C TYR A 108 -2.71 5.41 2.20
N SER A 109 -3.55 4.45 1.84
CA SER A 109 -4.68 3.98 2.63
C SER A 109 -4.27 2.65 3.24
N VAL A 110 -4.35 2.53 4.56
CA VAL A 110 -3.80 1.40 5.32
C VAL A 110 -4.89 0.79 6.18
N ALA A 111 -5.08 -0.51 6.04
CA ALA A 111 -5.88 -1.34 6.92
C ALA A 111 -5.00 -1.90 8.05
N ALA A 112 -5.43 -1.72 9.29
CA ALA A 112 -4.65 -2.09 10.45
C ALA A 112 -5.52 -2.71 11.56
N ARG A 113 -4.86 -3.46 12.45
CA ARG A 113 -5.47 -4.07 13.63
C ARG A 113 -4.68 -3.71 14.88
N TRP A 114 -5.34 -3.74 16.03
CA TRP A 114 -4.69 -3.60 17.32
C TRP A 114 -4.21 -4.95 17.82
N LEU A 115 -2.90 -5.07 18.10
CA LEU A 115 -2.30 -6.24 18.72
C LEU A 115 -1.47 -5.79 19.93
N ASP A 116 -1.84 -6.23 21.13
CA ASP A 116 -1.15 -5.88 22.38
C ASP A 116 -0.95 -4.36 22.62
N GLY A 117 -1.86 -3.54 22.08
CA GLY A 117 -1.81 -2.08 22.17
C GLY A 117 -0.95 -1.40 21.10
N ASP A 118 -0.31 -2.17 20.23
CA ASP A 118 0.37 -1.71 19.03
C ASP A 118 -0.57 -1.77 17.82
N LEU A 119 -0.44 -0.82 16.90
CA LEU A 119 -1.14 -0.84 15.63
C LEU A 119 -0.29 -1.60 14.61
N GLU A 120 -0.83 -2.68 14.03
CA GLU A 120 -0.11 -3.53 13.08
C GLU A 120 -0.83 -3.66 11.74
N THR A 121 -0.05 -3.89 10.69
CA THR A 121 -0.56 -4.27 9.37
C THR A 121 0.30 -5.37 8.74
N ASP A 122 -0.32 -6.07 7.80
CA ASP A 122 0.32 -7.00 6.89
C ASP A 122 -0.43 -6.98 5.55
N ARG A 123 0.13 -7.64 4.54
CA ARG A 123 -0.46 -7.67 3.20
C ARG A 123 -1.87 -8.25 3.20
N CYS A 124 -2.13 -9.28 3.99
CA CYS A 124 -3.44 -9.92 4.01
C CYS A 124 -4.50 -8.98 4.57
N LEU A 125 -4.16 -8.24 5.62
CA LEU A 125 -5.06 -7.26 6.20
C LEU A 125 -5.38 -6.12 5.23
N MET A 126 -4.41 -5.72 4.42
CA MET A 126 -4.59 -4.74 3.35
C MET A 126 -5.53 -5.26 2.25
N GLU A 127 -5.37 -6.51 1.81
CA GLU A 127 -6.26 -7.14 0.81
C GLU A 127 -7.70 -7.33 1.32
N ALA A 128 -7.90 -7.51 2.63
CA ALA A 128 -9.24 -7.65 3.22
C ALA A 128 -10.03 -6.33 3.32
N ALA A 129 -9.41 -5.20 3.00
CA ALA A 129 -10.03 -3.88 3.06
C ALA A 129 -10.56 -3.37 1.71
N ASP A 130 -10.24 -4.07 0.61
CA ASP A 130 -10.76 -3.83 -0.75
C ASP A 130 -12.14 -4.50 -0.97
#